data_AF-A0A0F9N6G5-F1
#
_entry.id   AF-A0A0F9N6G5-F1
#
_cell.length_a   1.000
_cell.length_b   1.000
_cell.length_c   1.000
_cell.angle_alpha   90.00
_cell.angle_beta   90.00
_cell.angle_gamma   90.00
#
_symmetry.space_group_name_H-M   'P 1'
#
loop_
_entity.id
_entity.type
_entity.pdbx_description
1 polymer ?
#
loop_
_entity_poly.entity_id
_entity_poly.type
_entity_poly.pdbx_seq_one_letter_code
_entity_poly.pdbx_strand_id
1 'polypeptide(L)'
;MPGFFSWIAGFFKAKEPTPPPAPEARLFNPAKTTSQDDATKDPHVLTLQLEENLFCWLLDTGPANLRAQHAQSKPPGSAIEELQSRLANNKMEEVPRRPMTLPMLMKVLSDESADRQKLTQIILDDPALTDQILQVANSPYFRTGDHTIESVDQAVFVLGITGIRHVIAAAVMRPMMAARNSREALFAQRAWLWGITCARGTEFIAKLRNEDTSALFTTGLLPALSYISIRRELQRICRAQPGATEPDAALIRHALARFQWTVCQLIASEWNL
;
A
#
# COMPACT_ATOMS: atom_id res chain seq x y z
N MET A 1 37.87 -34.87 -45.15
CA MET A 1 37.54 -34.73 -46.59
C MET A 1 36.24 -35.50 -46.86
N PRO A 2 35.40 -35.00 -47.78
CA PRO A 2 33.91 -35.09 -47.83
C PRO A 2 33.43 -36.51 -48.17
N GLY A 3 32.23 -36.99 -47.86
CA GLY A 3 30.87 -36.46 -48.11
C GLY A 3 30.20 -37.39 -49.15
N PHE A 4 28.89 -37.70 -49.02
CA PHE A 4 27.88 -37.82 -50.10
C PHE A 4 26.67 -38.74 -49.79
N PHE A 5 25.47 -38.14 -49.98
CA PHE A 5 24.12 -38.69 -50.22
C PHE A 5 23.30 -39.31 -49.06
N SER A 6 22.41 -38.48 -48.48
CA SER A 6 21.09 -38.91 -47.99
C SER A 6 20.02 -38.09 -48.71
N TRP A 7 19.43 -38.66 -49.77
CA TRP A 7 18.25 -38.11 -50.44
C TRP A 7 17.22 -39.23 -50.61
N ILE A 8 16.06 -39.03 -49.98
CA ILE A 8 14.68 -39.37 -50.36
C ILE A 8 13.91 -39.64 -49.07
N ALA A 9 13.12 -38.65 -48.65
CA ALA A 9 11.77 -38.80 -48.08
C ALA A 9 11.31 -37.45 -47.54
N GLY A 10 11.16 -36.48 -48.45
CA GLY A 10 10.30 -35.34 -48.22
C GLY A 10 8.96 -35.61 -48.87
N PHE A 11 8.06 -36.34 -48.20
CA PHE A 11 6.62 -36.35 -48.50
C PHE A 11 5.88 -36.93 -47.29
N PHE A 12 5.69 -36.13 -46.24
CA PHE A 12 4.53 -36.13 -45.32
C PHE A 12 4.80 -35.07 -44.25
N LYS A 13 4.64 -33.79 -44.61
CA LYS A 13 4.59 -32.70 -43.64
C LYS A 13 3.13 -32.54 -43.20
N ALA A 14 2.72 -33.33 -42.22
CA ALA A 14 1.49 -33.06 -41.49
C ALA A 14 1.72 -31.79 -40.65
N LYS A 15 0.87 -30.79 -40.84
CA LYS A 15 0.86 -29.56 -40.04
C LYS A 15 0.42 -29.94 -38.62
N GLU A 16 1.34 -29.93 -37.66
CA GLU A 16 0.96 -30.04 -36.24
C GLU A 16 -0.03 -28.92 -35.90
N PRO A 17 -1.17 -29.22 -35.27
CA PRO A 17 -2.08 -28.20 -34.80
C PRO A 17 -1.38 -27.42 -33.68
N THR A 18 -1.31 -26.10 -33.84
CA THR A 18 -0.83 -25.18 -32.81
C THR A 18 -1.56 -25.43 -31.49
N PRO A 19 -0.86 -25.53 -30.35
CA PRO A 19 -1.52 -25.65 -29.06
C PRO A 19 -2.42 -24.42 -28.84
N PRO A 20 -3.60 -24.58 -28.21
CA PRO A 20 -4.45 -23.45 -27.91
C PRO A 20 -3.67 -22.44 -27.05
N PRO A 21 -3.86 -21.12 -27.27
CA PRO A 21 -3.20 -20.12 -26.44
C PRO A 21 -3.54 -20.39 -24.97
N ALA A 22 -2.51 -20.38 -24.12
CA ALA A 22 -2.70 -20.49 -22.68
C ALA A 22 -3.70 -19.41 -22.24
N PRO A 23 -4.68 -19.73 -21.38
CA PRO A 23 -5.63 -18.73 -20.90
C PRO A 23 -4.83 -17.64 -20.18
N GLU A 24 -4.84 -16.42 -20.74
CA GLU A 24 -4.28 -15.24 -20.08
C GLU A 24 -4.76 -15.23 -18.63
N ALA A 25 -3.81 -15.04 -17.70
CA ALA A 25 -4.12 -14.89 -16.30
C ALA A 25 -5.13 -13.74 -16.15
N ARG A 26 -6.39 -14.10 -15.91
CA ARG A 26 -7.52 -13.19 -15.70
C ARG A 26 -7.42 -12.50 -14.33
N LEU A 27 -6.29 -11.84 -14.06
CA LEU A 27 -6.06 -11.07 -12.82
C LEU A 27 -6.58 -9.63 -12.92
N PHE A 28 -6.94 -9.18 -14.11
CA PHE A 28 -7.65 -7.92 -14.33
C PHE A 28 -8.91 -8.25 -15.11
N ASN A 29 -10.06 -8.14 -14.48
CA ASN A 29 -11.32 -8.05 -15.20
C ASN A 29 -11.26 -6.74 -16.00
N PRO A 30 -11.15 -6.73 -17.35
CA PRO A 30 -11.22 -5.48 -18.06
C PRO A 30 -12.62 -4.93 -17.82
N ALA A 31 -12.71 -3.78 -17.15
CA ALA A 31 -13.95 -3.04 -17.11
C ALA A 31 -14.39 -2.86 -18.57
N LYS A 32 -15.63 -3.27 -18.89
CA LYS A 32 -16.21 -2.95 -20.20
C LYS A 32 -16.17 -1.44 -20.33
N THR A 33 -15.21 -0.91 -21.09
CA THR A 33 -15.18 0.47 -21.52
C THR A 33 -16.31 0.62 -22.52
N THR A 34 -17.51 0.87 -22.03
CA THR A 34 -18.57 1.45 -22.84
C THR A 34 -17.99 2.75 -23.37
N SER A 35 -17.82 2.83 -24.69
CA SER A 35 -17.48 4.06 -25.40
C SER A 35 -18.63 5.04 -25.19
N GLN A 36 -18.57 5.81 -24.11
CA GLN A 36 -19.44 6.95 -23.87
C GLN A 36 -18.57 8.20 -23.64
N ASP A 37 -18.67 9.07 -24.64
CA ASP A 37 -18.49 10.51 -24.66
C ASP A 37 -17.09 11.12 -24.53
N ASP A 38 -16.76 11.88 -25.59
CA ASP A 38 -15.69 12.88 -25.76
C ASP A 38 -15.71 14.02 -24.70
N ALA A 39 -16.59 13.93 -23.69
CA ALA A 39 -16.71 14.84 -22.55
C ALA A 39 -15.69 14.56 -21.41
N THR A 40 -14.92 13.47 -21.50
CA THR A 40 -14.10 12.91 -20.40
C THR A 40 -12.63 13.36 -20.40
N LYS A 41 -12.29 14.52 -20.98
CA LYS A 41 -10.90 15.03 -21.02
C LYS A 41 -10.55 16.06 -19.94
N ASP A 42 -11.50 16.50 -19.11
CA ASP A 42 -11.20 17.42 -18.01
C ASP A 42 -10.38 16.68 -16.92
N PRO A 43 -9.11 17.08 -16.67
CA PRO A 43 -8.27 16.47 -15.64
C PRO A 43 -8.91 16.49 -14.24
N HIS A 44 -9.73 17.51 -13.95
CA HIS A 44 -10.40 17.62 -12.65
C HIS A 44 -11.46 16.54 -12.48
N VAL A 45 -12.28 16.31 -13.51
CA VAL A 45 -13.31 15.26 -13.52
C VAL A 45 -12.67 13.88 -13.40
N LEU A 46 -11.58 13.63 -14.13
CA LEU A 46 -10.83 12.37 -14.05
C LEU A 46 -10.25 12.13 -12.65
N THR A 47 -9.73 13.19 -12.00
CA THR A 47 -9.19 13.11 -10.63
C THR A 47 -10.28 12.72 -9.64
N LEU A 48 -11.45 13.34 -9.73
CA LEU A 48 -12.60 13.01 -8.87
C LEU A 48 -13.09 11.58 -9.09
N GLN A 49 -13.10 11.11 -10.34
CA GLN A 49 -13.45 9.72 -10.67
C GLN A 49 -12.43 8.72 -10.12
N LEU A 50 -11.14 9.01 -10.22
CA LEU A 50 -10.08 8.17 -9.64
C LEU A 50 -10.21 8.09 -8.13
N GLU A 51 -10.45 9.22 -7.47
CA GLU A 51 -10.65 9.28 -6.02
C GLU A 51 -11.89 8.48 -5.59
N GLU A 52 -13.02 8.63 -6.30
CA GLU A 52 -14.22 7.86 -6.03
C GLU A 52 -13.99 6.35 -6.20
N ASN A 53 -13.32 5.93 -7.28
CA ASN A 53 -12.98 4.54 -7.53
C ASN A 53 -12.03 3.97 -6.45
N LEU A 54 -11.04 4.77 -6.02
CA LEU A 54 -10.15 4.40 -4.91
C LEU A 54 -10.95 4.13 -3.64
N PHE A 55 -11.89 5.02 -3.26
CA PHE A 55 -12.68 4.82 -2.05
C PHE A 55 -13.70 3.69 -2.18
N CYS A 56 -14.30 3.49 -3.35
CA CYS A 56 -15.15 2.35 -3.64
C CYS A 56 -14.38 1.03 -3.42
N TRP A 57 -13.19 0.94 -4.00
CA TRP A 57 -12.30 -0.19 -3.79
C TRP A 57 -11.87 -0.31 -2.33
N LEU A 58 -11.42 0.77 -1.68
CA LEU A 58 -10.92 0.71 -0.30
C LEU A 58 -12.00 0.28 0.71
N LEU A 59 -13.25 0.74 0.52
CA LEU A 59 -14.37 0.52 1.43
C LEU A 59 -15.27 -0.66 1.05
N ASP A 60 -14.95 -1.37 -0.03
CA ASP A 60 -15.74 -2.50 -0.56
C ASP A 60 -17.19 -2.12 -0.89
N THR A 61 -17.38 -0.97 -1.53
CA THR A 61 -18.70 -0.44 -1.86
C THR A 61 -18.76 0.03 -3.31
N GLY A 62 -19.92 -0.12 -3.95
CA GLY A 62 -20.13 0.39 -5.30
C GLY A 62 -20.41 1.91 -5.31
N PRO A 63 -20.17 2.61 -6.44
CA PRO A 63 -20.36 4.06 -6.52
C PRO A 63 -21.82 4.48 -6.26
N ALA A 64 -22.79 3.69 -6.71
CA ALA A 64 -24.21 3.95 -6.43
C ALA A 64 -24.54 3.91 -4.93
N ASN A 65 -24.01 2.92 -4.20
CA ASN A 65 -24.21 2.76 -2.77
C ASN A 65 -23.54 3.90 -1.99
N LEU A 66 -22.32 4.27 -2.38
CA LEU A 66 -21.58 5.34 -1.73
C LEU A 66 -22.31 6.70 -1.87
N ARG A 67 -22.84 6.99 -3.06
CA ARG A 67 -23.64 8.21 -3.32
C ARG A 67 -24.99 8.18 -2.61
N ALA A 68 -25.67 7.04 -2.60
CA ALA A 68 -26.95 6.89 -1.90
C ALA A 68 -26.80 7.05 -0.38
N GLN A 69 -25.77 6.43 0.21
CA GLN A 69 -25.45 6.61 1.63
C GLN A 69 -25.08 8.05 1.96
N HIS A 70 -24.34 8.75 1.09
CA HIS A 70 -24.06 10.17 1.27
C HIS A 70 -25.35 11.01 1.31
N ALA A 71 -26.29 10.74 0.41
CA ALA A 71 -27.58 11.45 0.34
C ALA A 71 -28.53 11.12 1.52
N GLN A 72 -28.45 9.90 2.07
CA GLN A 72 -29.31 9.43 3.16
C GLN A 72 -28.71 9.61 4.54
N SER A 73 -27.40 9.83 4.65
CA SER A 73 -26.74 10.09 5.91
C SER A 73 -27.35 11.32 6.57
N LYS A 74 -27.90 11.17 7.79
CA LYS A 74 -28.13 12.30 8.70
C LYS A 74 -26.86 13.15 8.70
N PRO A 75 -26.94 14.49 8.80
CA PRO A 75 -25.78 15.35 8.64
C PRO A 75 -24.64 14.75 9.46
N PRO A 76 -23.48 14.48 8.85
CA PRO A 76 -22.36 13.79 9.50
C PRO A 76 -21.75 14.59 10.66
N GLY A 77 -22.41 15.67 11.08
CA GLY A 77 -22.04 16.64 12.09
C GLY A 77 -21.49 15.99 13.34
N SER A 78 -22.27 15.24 14.12
CA SER A 78 -21.79 14.87 15.47
C SER A 78 -20.49 14.04 15.48
N ALA A 79 -20.34 13.06 14.59
CA ALA A 79 -19.13 12.22 14.55
C ALA A 79 -17.94 12.93 13.88
N ILE A 80 -18.18 13.69 12.81
CA ILE A 80 -17.12 14.44 12.11
C ILE A 80 -16.67 15.66 12.92
N GLU A 81 -17.58 16.37 13.56
CA GLU A 81 -17.30 17.47 14.48
C GLU A 81 -16.53 16.98 15.70
N GLU A 82 -16.91 15.82 16.27
CA GLU A 82 -16.15 15.20 17.35
C GLU A 82 -14.74 14.79 16.88
N LEU A 83 -14.61 14.17 15.70
CA LEU A 83 -13.29 13.83 15.14
C LEU A 83 -12.43 15.08 14.91
N GLN A 84 -13.02 16.14 14.35
CA GLN A 84 -12.37 17.44 14.17
C GLN A 84 -11.95 18.06 15.52
N SER A 85 -12.82 18.00 16.52
CA SER A 85 -12.55 18.49 17.89
C SER A 85 -11.40 17.70 18.52
N ARG A 86 -11.37 16.38 18.38
CA ARG A 86 -10.27 15.55 18.88
C ARG A 86 -8.95 15.87 18.18
N LEU A 87 -8.97 16.05 16.86
CA LEU A 87 -7.79 16.46 16.11
C LEU A 87 -7.27 17.83 16.55
N ALA A 88 -8.16 18.83 16.64
CA ALA A 88 -7.80 20.20 17.04
C ALA A 88 -7.24 20.28 18.47
N ASN A 89 -7.68 19.38 19.35
CA ASN A 89 -7.27 19.36 20.75
C ASN A 89 -6.19 18.31 21.07
N ASN A 90 -5.60 17.65 20.07
CA ASN A 90 -4.65 16.54 20.26
C ASN A 90 -5.17 15.41 21.18
N LYS A 91 -6.44 15.05 21.03
CA LYS A 91 -7.14 14.00 21.80
C LYS A 91 -7.44 12.75 20.97
N MET A 92 -6.75 12.55 19.85
CA MET A 92 -6.84 11.32 19.07
C MET A 92 -6.29 10.15 19.90
N GLU A 93 -7.11 9.12 20.12
CA GLU A 93 -6.70 7.93 20.89
C GLU A 93 -6.12 6.83 20.00
N GLU A 94 -6.50 6.82 18.73
CA GLU A 94 -6.10 5.82 17.74
C GLU A 94 -4.87 6.25 16.91
N VAL A 95 -4.05 7.16 17.43
CA VAL A 95 -2.74 7.46 16.87
C VAL A 95 -1.82 6.25 17.09
N PRO A 96 -1.18 5.73 16.04
CA PRO A 96 -0.33 4.57 16.14
C PRO A 96 0.95 4.91 16.90
N ARG A 97 1.28 4.08 17.89
CA ARG A 97 2.45 4.27 18.75
C ARG A 97 3.74 4.18 17.94
N ARG A 98 4.69 5.08 18.18
CA ARG A 98 6.02 5.05 17.57
C ARG A 98 6.70 3.69 17.83
N PRO A 99 7.07 2.91 16.80
CA PRO A 99 7.70 1.62 17.01
C PRO A 99 9.12 1.82 17.55
N MET A 100 9.57 0.93 18.44
CA MET A 100 10.91 1.00 19.04
C MET A 100 12.03 0.82 18.01
N THR A 101 11.72 0.19 16.88
CA THR A 101 12.60 0.03 15.73
C THR A 101 12.70 1.29 14.85
N LEU A 102 11.87 2.32 15.05
CA LEU A 102 11.90 3.54 14.23
C LEU A 102 13.22 4.30 14.29
N PRO A 103 13.84 4.56 15.46
CA PRO A 103 15.13 5.27 15.51
C PRO A 103 16.24 4.51 14.77
N MET A 104 16.20 3.17 14.85
CA MET A 104 17.11 2.31 14.12
C MET A 104 16.87 2.40 12.61
N LEU A 105 15.60 2.37 12.17
CA LEU A 105 15.24 2.64 10.78
C LEU A 105 15.79 4.00 10.34
N MET A 106 15.55 5.09 11.09
CA MET A 106 16.04 6.42 10.72
C MET A 106 17.57 6.48 10.59
N LYS A 107 18.30 5.77 11.46
CA LYS A 107 19.76 5.63 11.36
C LYS A 107 20.19 4.87 10.10
N VAL A 108 19.47 3.80 9.76
CA VAL A 108 19.71 3.01 8.55
C VAL A 108 19.41 3.80 7.28
N LEU A 109 18.36 4.62 7.30
CA LEU A 109 17.96 5.45 6.16
C LEU A 109 18.96 6.60 5.94
N SER A 110 19.47 7.22 7.00
CA SER A 110 20.34 8.41 6.90
C SER A 110 21.81 8.12 6.55
N ASP A 111 22.31 6.90 6.77
CA ASP A 111 23.71 6.56 6.48
C ASP A 111 23.89 6.10 5.04
N GLU A 112 24.03 7.02 4.08
CA GLU A 112 24.31 6.69 2.67
C GLU A 112 25.60 5.86 2.46
N SER A 113 26.51 5.88 3.43
CA SER A 113 27.78 5.13 3.40
C SER A 113 27.72 3.78 4.12
N ALA A 114 26.54 3.37 4.60
CA ALA A 114 26.39 2.18 5.42
C ALA A 114 26.93 0.93 4.70
N ASP A 115 27.98 0.36 5.26
CA ASP A 115 28.49 -0.94 4.83
C ASP A 115 27.40 -2.00 5.02
N ARG A 116 27.22 -2.86 4.01
CA ARG A 116 26.31 -4.00 4.02
C ARG A 116 26.41 -4.81 5.31
N GLN A 117 27.63 -4.99 5.82
CA GLN A 117 27.87 -5.75 7.04
C GLN A 117 27.25 -5.08 8.28
N LYS A 118 27.38 -3.75 8.40
CA LYS A 118 26.79 -3.00 9.51
C LYS A 118 25.27 -3.04 9.47
N LEU A 119 24.68 -2.89 8.28
CA LEU A 119 23.23 -2.97 8.11
C LEU A 119 22.69 -4.34 8.50
N THR A 120 23.36 -5.40 8.04
CA THR A 120 22.98 -6.78 8.35
C THR A 120 23.07 -7.04 9.85
N GLN A 121 24.14 -6.59 10.50
CA GLN A 121 24.32 -6.75 11.94
C GLN A 121 23.19 -6.06 12.74
N ILE A 122 22.86 -4.80 12.39
CA ILE A 122 21.77 -4.05 13.04
C ILE A 122 20.42 -4.78 12.92
N ILE A 123 20.17 -5.43 11.78
CA ILE A 123 18.94 -6.19 11.55
C ILE A 123 18.92 -7.47 12.39
N LEU A 124 20.03 -8.21 12.39
CA LEU A 124 20.14 -9.50 13.09
C LEU A 124 20.08 -9.39 14.61
N ASP A 125 20.36 -8.21 15.17
CA ASP A 125 20.22 -7.93 16.61
C ASP A 125 18.74 -8.00 17.09
N ASP A 126 17.77 -7.90 16.17
CA ASP A 126 16.33 -8.05 16.44
C ASP A 126 15.74 -9.21 15.61
N PRO A 127 15.56 -10.40 16.22
CA PRO A 127 15.00 -11.56 15.53
C PRO A 127 13.56 -11.35 15.03
N ALA A 128 12.75 -10.55 15.74
CA ALA A 128 11.38 -10.27 15.34
C ALA A 128 11.34 -9.37 14.10
N LEU A 129 12.22 -8.36 14.05
CA LEU A 129 12.38 -7.53 12.87
C LEU A 129 12.97 -8.34 11.69
N THR A 130 13.93 -9.23 11.96
CA THR A 130 14.51 -10.12 10.94
C THR A 130 13.42 -10.96 10.26
N ASP A 131 12.55 -11.62 11.04
CA ASP A 131 11.43 -12.40 10.49
C ASP A 131 10.47 -11.51 9.67
N GLN A 132 10.12 -10.33 10.19
CA GLN A 132 9.27 -9.38 9.46
C GLN A 132 9.90 -8.92 8.14
N ILE A 133 11.21 -8.65 8.12
CA ILE A 133 11.96 -8.27 6.91
C ILE A 133 11.91 -9.41 5.89
N LEU A 134 12.15 -10.66 6.30
CA LEU A 134 12.10 -11.79 5.39
C LEU A 134 10.69 -12.01 4.84
N GLN A 135 9.64 -11.87 5.67
CA GLN A 135 8.26 -11.93 5.21
C GLN A 135 7.93 -10.83 4.19
N VAL A 136 8.38 -9.61 4.43
CA VAL A 136 8.15 -8.48 3.51
C VAL A 136 8.98 -8.63 2.23
N ALA A 137 10.24 -9.02 2.32
CA ALA A 137 11.13 -9.26 1.17
C ALA A 137 10.58 -10.34 0.24
N ASN A 138 9.93 -11.37 0.80
CA ASN A 138 9.28 -12.44 0.04
C ASN A 138 7.86 -12.09 -0.44
N SER A 139 7.33 -10.91 -0.09
CA SER A 139 6.01 -10.51 -0.57
C SER A 139 6.00 -10.33 -2.09
N PRO A 140 4.84 -10.50 -2.76
CA PRO A 140 4.74 -10.36 -4.23
C PRO A 140 5.26 -9.03 -4.79
N TYR A 141 5.34 -8.00 -3.94
CA TYR A 141 5.84 -6.69 -4.32
C TYR A 141 7.38 -6.61 -4.35
N PHE A 142 8.06 -7.17 -3.36
CA PHE A 142 9.52 -7.06 -3.22
C PHE A 142 10.28 -8.22 -3.87
N ARG A 143 9.67 -9.40 -3.96
CA ARG A 143 10.34 -10.59 -4.48
C ARG A 143 10.51 -10.49 -5.99
N THR A 144 11.75 -10.39 -6.45
CA THR A 144 12.11 -10.22 -7.88
C THR A 144 12.36 -11.53 -8.64
N GLY A 145 12.41 -12.67 -7.95
CA GLY A 145 12.66 -13.99 -8.56
C GLY A 145 11.79 -15.10 -7.98
N ASP A 146 11.95 -16.31 -8.50
CA ASP A 146 11.14 -17.47 -8.11
C ASP A 146 11.61 -18.11 -6.80
N HIS A 147 12.85 -17.85 -6.40
CA HIS A 147 13.43 -18.39 -5.18
C HIS A 147 13.04 -17.57 -3.95
N THR A 148 12.75 -18.28 -2.86
CA THR A 148 12.52 -17.68 -1.54
C THR A 148 13.83 -17.09 -0.99
N ILE A 149 13.71 -15.92 -0.40
CA ILE A 149 14.79 -15.25 0.32
C ILE A 149 14.79 -15.80 1.75
N GLU A 150 15.86 -16.46 2.15
CA GLU A 150 15.97 -17.20 3.42
C GLU A 150 16.87 -16.49 4.45
N SER A 151 17.64 -15.48 4.03
CA SER A 151 18.52 -14.71 4.92
C SER A 151 18.56 -13.22 4.59
N VAL A 152 18.93 -12.41 5.58
CA VAL A 152 19.10 -10.96 5.42
C VAL A 152 20.21 -10.66 4.42
N ASP A 153 21.33 -11.39 4.48
CA ASP A 153 22.40 -11.26 3.50
C ASP A 153 21.93 -11.53 2.07
N GLN A 154 21.12 -12.57 1.87
CA GLN A 154 20.52 -12.86 0.57
C GLN A 154 19.56 -11.74 0.14
N ALA A 155 18.75 -11.22 1.07
CA ALA A 155 17.86 -10.09 0.81
C ALA A 155 18.63 -8.85 0.32
N VAL A 156 19.73 -8.50 1.01
CA VAL A 156 20.59 -7.37 0.63
C VAL A 156 21.25 -7.62 -0.73
N PHE A 157 21.67 -8.85 -1.02
CA PHE A 157 22.27 -9.19 -2.32
C PHE A 157 21.27 -9.05 -3.47
N VAL A 158 20.04 -9.55 -3.30
CA VAL A 158 19.01 -9.56 -4.35
C VAL A 158 18.38 -8.17 -4.54
N LEU A 159 18.12 -7.44 -3.45
CA LEU A 159 17.40 -6.16 -3.47
C LEU A 159 18.33 -4.95 -3.55
N GLY A 160 19.61 -5.13 -3.21
CA GLY A 160 20.55 -4.03 -3.01
C GLY A 160 20.26 -3.23 -1.74
N ILE A 161 21.14 -2.27 -1.42
CA ILE A 161 21.06 -1.44 -0.20
C ILE A 161 19.79 -0.57 -0.17
N THR A 162 19.41 0.03 -1.30
CA THR A 162 18.17 0.82 -1.38
C THR A 162 16.93 -0.05 -1.22
N GLY A 163 16.91 -1.23 -1.87
CA GLY A 163 15.75 -2.13 -1.78
C GLY A 163 15.55 -2.67 -0.36
N ILE A 164 16.63 -3.05 0.34
CA ILE A 164 16.51 -3.49 1.72
C ILE A 164 16.04 -2.36 2.65
N ARG A 165 16.44 -1.10 2.44
CA ARG A 165 15.92 0.05 3.20
C ARG A 165 14.40 0.18 3.06
N HIS A 166 13.87 0.01 1.85
CA HIS A 166 12.43 0.01 1.61
C HIS A 166 11.73 -1.17 2.30
N VAL A 167 12.33 -2.36 2.28
CA VAL A 167 11.81 -3.53 3.00
C VAL A 167 11.78 -3.28 4.50
N ILE A 168 12.84 -2.72 5.10
CA ILE A 168 12.89 -2.41 6.53
C ILE A 168 11.80 -1.38 6.86
N ALA A 169 11.67 -0.30 6.08
CA ALA A 169 10.62 0.69 6.29
C ALA A 169 9.21 0.06 6.26
N ALA A 170 8.96 -0.79 5.25
CA ALA A 170 7.71 -1.52 5.14
C ALA A 170 7.49 -2.51 6.31
N ALA A 171 8.53 -3.25 6.71
CA ALA A 171 8.48 -4.19 7.84
C ALA A 171 8.15 -3.49 9.16
N VAL A 172 8.79 -2.34 9.43
CA VAL A 172 8.55 -1.54 10.63
C VAL A 172 7.13 -0.97 10.67
N MET A 173 6.58 -0.52 9.53
CA MET A 173 5.25 0.09 9.48
C MET A 173 4.10 -0.93 9.39
N ARG A 174 4.35 -2.13 8.84
CA ARG A 174 3.31 -3.15 8.59
C ARG A 174 2.50 -3.54 9.84
N PRO A 175 3.11 -3.81 11.02
CA PRO A 175 2.36 -4.16 12.24
C PRO A 175 1.35 -3.10 12.66
N MET A 176 1.62 -1.84 12.38
CA MET A 176 0.81 -0.69 12.79
C MET A 176 -0.51 -0.63 12.01
N MET A 177 -0.47 -1.17 10.79
CA MET A 177 -1.58 -1.28 9.85
C MET A 177 -2.25 -2.66 9.88
N ALA A 178 -1.80 -3.58 10.74
CA ALA A 178 -2.42 -4.89 10.89
C ALA A 178 -3.86 -4.75 11.40
N ALA A 179 -4.77 -5.56 10.85
CA ALA A 179 -6.17 -5.55 11.25
C ALA A 179 -6.35 -6.01 12.69
N ARG A 180 -7.23 -5.36 13.46
CA ARG A 180 -7.56 -5.76 14.83
C ARG A 180 -8.70 -6.77 14.92
N ASN A 181 -9.46 -6.94 13.83
CA ASN A 181 -10.58 -7.87 13.74
C ASN A 181 -10.93 -8.17 12.27
N SER A 182 -11.80 -9.16 12.05
CA SER A 182 -12.23 -9.59 10.71
C SER A 182 -12.92 -8.48 9.90
N ARG A 183 -13.67 -7.58 10.56
CA ARG A 183 -14.34 -6.44 9.90
C ARG A 183 -13.37 -5.39 9.38
N GLU A 184 -12.16 -5.31 9.95
CA GLU A 184 -11.08 -4.43 9.51
C GLU A 184 -10.16 -5.09 8.47
N ALA A 185 -10.15 -6.42 8.38
CA ALA A 185 -9.18 -7.18 7.59
C ALA A 185 -9.05 -6.70 6.14
N LEU A 186 -10.18 -6.57 5.42
CA LEU A 186 -10.17 -6.17 4.02
C LEU A 186 -9.70 -4.71 3.84
N PHE A 187 -10.19 -3.80 4.68
CA PHE A 187 -9.77 -2.40 4.66
C PHE A 187 -8.27 -2.27 4.95
N ALA A 188 -7.76 -2.97 5.96
CA ALA A 188 -6.34 -2.97 6.31
C ALA A 188 -5.45 -3.51 5.18
N GLN A 189 -5.87 -4.60 4.53
CA GLN A 189 -5.17 -5.16 3.38
C GLN A 189 -5.12 -4.17 2.20
N ARG A 190 -6.26 -3.54 1.87
CA ARG A 190 -6.36 -2.57 0.77
C ARG A 190 -5.62 -1.26 1.09
N ALA A 191 -5.72 -0.77 2.33
CA ALA A 191 -4.94 0.37 2.80
C ALA A 191 -3.44 0.09 2.72
N TRP A 192 -2.98 -1.10 3.12
CA TRP A 192 -1.58 -1.49 2.97
C TRP A 192 -1.12 -1.44 1.50
N LEU A 193 -1.89 -2.03 0.59
CA LEU A 193 -1.54 -2.04 -0.83
C LEU A 193 -1.51 -0.61 -1.40
N TRP A 194 -2.47 0.24 -1.00
CA TRP A 194 -2.46 1.66 -1.33
C TRP A 194 -1.20 2.35 -0.83
N GLY A 195 -0.83 2.15 0.44
CA GLY A 195 0.37 2.74 1.04
C GLY A 195 1.65 2.34 0.33
N ILE A 196 1.82 1.06 -0.01
CA ILE A 196 2.99 0.60 -0.77
C ILE A 196 3.01 1.20 -2.18
N THR A 197 1.85 1.40 -2.80
CA THR A 197 1.77 2.06 -4.11
C THR A 197 2.16 3.54 -4.01
N CYS A 198 1.72 4.25 -2.97
CA CYS A 198 2.14 5.62 -2.68
C CYS A 198 3.65 5.71 -2.42
N ALA A 199 4.21 4.82 -1.59
CA ALA A 199 5.64 4.71 -1.32
C ALA A 199 6.47 4.49 -2.58
N ARG A 200 5.96 3.69 -3.53
CA ARG A 200 6.61 3.51 -4.83
C ARG A 200 6.55 4.77 -5.69
N GLY A 201 5.43 5.46 -5.67
CA GLY A 201 5.26 6.72 -6.38
C GLY A 201 6.23 7.79 -5.87
N THR A 202 6.38 7.91 -4.54
CA THR A 202 7.33 8.85 -3.93
C THR A 202 8.77 8.46 -4.20
N GLU A 203 9.11 7.17 -4.16
CA GLU A 203 10.44 6.68 -4.56
C GLU A 203 10.76 7.03 -6.03
N PHE A 204 9.79 6.87 -6.94
CA PHE A 204 9.99 7.22 -8.34
C PHE A 204 10.22 8.73 -8.52
N ILE A 205 9.46 9.56 -7.81
CA ILE A 205 9.65 11.02 -7.79
C ILE A 205 11.03 11.37 -7.21
N ALA A 206 11.47 10.71 -6.15
CA ALA A 206 12.79 10.90 -5.53
C ALA A 206 13.91 10.66 -6.55
N LYS A 207 13.82 9.57 -7.33
CA LYS A 207 14.79 9.25 -8.38
C LYS A 207 14.84 10.32 -9.46
N LEU A 208 13.67 10.81 -9.90
CA LEU A 208 13.59 11.86 -10.91
C LEU A 208 14.18 13.19 -10.42
N ARG A 209 14.10 13.46 -9.11
CA ARG A 209 14.63 14.68 -8.49
C ARG A 209 16.05 14.54 -7.94
N ASN A 210 16.64 13.34 -8.03
CA ASN A 210 17.93 13.01 -7.43
C ASN A 210 17.97 13.30 -5.91
N GLU A 211 16.87 12.98 -5.22
CA GLU A 211 16.69 13.07 -3.77
C GLU A 211 16.82 11.68 -3.10
N ASP A 212 16.88 11.64 -1.76
CA ASP A 212 16.91 10.36 -1.03
C ASP A 212 15.61 9.56 -1.21
N THR A 213 15.72 8.50 -2.00
CA THR A 213 14.66 7.52 -2.25
C THR A 213 14.12 6.85 -0.98
N SER A 214 14.97 6.60 0.02
CA SER A 214 14.62 5.80 1.18
C SER A 214 13.76 6.61 2.17
N ALA A 215 14.12 7.87 2.40
CA ALA A 215 13.30 8.81 3.14
C ALA A 215 11.93 9.03 2.47
N LEU A 216 11.91 9.31 1.16
CA LEU A 216 10.66 9.56 0.44
C LEU A 216 9.77 8.32 0.32
N PHE A 217 10.34 7.12 0.20
CA PHE A 217 9.59 5.87 0.28
C PHE A 217 8.88 5.74 1.64
N THR A 218 9.59 6.01 2.73
CA THR A 218 9.04 5.94 4.09
C THR A 218 7.90 6.95 4.28
N THR A 219 8.07 8.19 3.81
CA THR A 219 7.02 9.21 3.83
C THR A 219 5.78 8.79 3.03
N GLY A 220 5.97 8.11 1.90
CA GLY A 220 4.86 7.61 1.07
C GLY A 220 4.01 6.53 1.73
N LEU A 221 4.46 5.91 2.82
CA LEU A 221 3.67 4.94 3.61
C LEU A 221 2.71 5.62 4.61
N LEU A 222 2.99 6.84 5.05
CA LEU A 222 2.22 7.55 6.08
C LEU A 222 0.73 7.81 5.73
N PRO A 223 0.35 8.13 4.47
CA PRO A 223 -1.06 8.34 4.12
C PRO A 223 -1.94 7.13 4.44
N ALA A 224 -1.45 5.92 4.16
CA ALA A 224 -2.22 4.71 4.43
C ALA A 224 -2.35 4.41 5.92
N LEU A 225 -1.31 4.71 6.71
CA LEU A 225 -1.39 4.64 8.15
C LEU A 225 -2.40 5.65 8.73
N SER A 226 -2.49 6.83 8.12
CA SER A 226 -3.48 7.86 8.47
C SER A 226 -4.90 7.35 8.21
N TYR A 227 -5.13 6.64 7.10
CA TYR A 227 -6.44 6.04 6.81
C TYR A 227 -6.88 5.03 7.87
N ILE A 228 -5.95 4.18 8.32
CA ILE A 228 -6.20 3.21 9.39
C ILE A 228 -6.54 3.93 10.70
N SER A 229 -5.78 4.96 11.04
CA SER A 229 -5.96 5.74 12.28
C SER A 229 -7.30 6.48 12.29
N ILE A 230 -7.67 7.14 11.18
CA ILE A 230 -8.97 7.82 11.04
C ILE A 230 -10.12 6.83 11.17
N ARG A 231 -10.06 5.69 10.48
CA ARG A 231 -11.14 4.69 10.55
C ARG A 231 -11.32 4.15 11.96
N ARG A 232 -10.23 3.87 12.67
CA ARG A 232 -10.26 3.40 14.06
C ARG A 232 -10.83 4.45 15.01
N GLU A 233 -10.39 5.69 14.88
CA GLU A 233 -10.90 6.78 15.72
C GLU A 233 -12.39 7.03 15.46
N LEU A 234 -12.78 7.09 14.19
CA LEU A 234 -14.18 7.26 13.81
C LEU A 234 -15.06 6.12 14.36
N GLN A 235 -14.59 4.88 14.27
CA GLN A 235 -15.27 3.72 14.86
C GLN A 235 -15.40 3.86 16.39
N ARG A 236 -14.37 4.39 17.07
CA ARG A 236 -14.39 4.66 18.51
C ARG A 236 -15.46 5.71 18.86
N ILE A 237 -15.48 6.82 18.14
CA ILE A 237 -16.45 7.90 18.32
C ILE A 237 -17.87 7.37 18.14
N CYS A 238 -18.15 6.65 17.04
CA CYS A 238 -19.48 6.10 16.78
C CYS A 238 -19.94 5.09 17.85
N ARG A 239 -19.01 4.32 18.43
CA ARG A 239 -19.32 3.38 19.52
C ARG A 239 -19.63 4.07 20.86
N ALA A 240 -19.11 5.28 21.07
CA ALA A 240 -19.37 6.05 22.28
C ALA A 240 -20.72 6.80 22.26
N GLN A 241 -21.35 6.91 21.08
CA GLN A 241 -22.64 7.60 20.93
C GLN A 241 -23.84 6.71 21.32
N PRO A 242 -24.94 7.29 21.83
CA PRO A 242 -26.18 6.54 22.10
C PRO A 242 -26.74 5.94 20.80
N GLY A 243 -27.00 4.64 20.77
CA GLY A 243 -27.43 3.94 19.55
C GLY A 243 -26.29 3.47 18.64
N ALA A 244 -25.15 3.11 19.26
CA ALA A 244 -23.93 2.64 18.62
C ALA A 244 -24.16 1.83 17.33
N THR A 245 -23.84 2.46 16.20
CA THR A 245 -23.89 1.86 14.87
C THR A 245 -22.49 1.90 14.28
N GLU A 246 -22.15 0.95 13.41
CA GLU A 246 -20.90 1.02 12.67
C GLU A 246 -20.92 2.20 11.70
N PRO A 247 -19.79 2.92 11.52
CA PRO A 247 -19.73 4.01 10.57
C PRO A 247 -19.95 3.45 9.16
N ASP A 248 -20.89 4.06 8.42
CA ASP A 248 -21.14 3.69 7.02
C ASP A 248 -19.99 4.14 6.10
N ALA A 249 -19.98 3.64 4.87
CA ALA A 249 -18.89 3.92 3.93
C ALA A 249 -18.83 5.40 3.52
N ALA A 250 -19.97 6.09 3.47
CA ALA A 250 -20.01 7.52 3.13
C ALA A 250 -19.36 8.38 4.23
N LEU A 251 -19.63 8.09 5.50
CA LEU A 251 -19.04 8.75 6.66
C LEU A 251 -17.53 8.48 6.73
N ILE A 252 -17.11 7.22 6.54
CA ILE A 252 -15.68 6.87 6.50
C ILE A 252 -14.99 7.62 5.36
N ARG A 253 -15.54 7.61 4.14
CA ARG A 253 -14.98 8.36 3.00
C ARG A 253 -14.83 9.83 3.33
N HIS A 254 -15.87 10.45 3.88
CA HIS A 254 -15.85 11.87 4.23
C HIS A 254 -14.74 12.18 5.23
N ALA A 255 -14.61 11.38 6.30
CA ALA A 255 -13.55 11.53 7.29
C ALA A 255 -12.15 11.36 6.67
N LEU A 256 -11.95 10.33 5.83
CA LEU A 256 -10.68 10.07 5.17
C LEU A 256 -10.27 11.23 4.26
N ALA A 257 -11.16 11.64 3.34
CA ALA A 257 -10.88 12.72 2.40
C ALA A 257 -10.60 14.05 3.12
N ARG A 258 -11.31 14.33 4.22
CA ARG A 258 -11.19 15.57 4.97
C ARG A 258 -9.94 15.65 5.85
N PHE A 259 -9.58 14.58 6.55
CA PHE A 259 -8.57 14.61 7.62
C PHE A 259 -7.27 13.86 7.32
N GLN A 260 -7.15 13.19 6.17
CA GLN A 260 -5.97 12.38 5.83
C GLN A 260 -4.63 13.09 6.06
N TRP A 261 -4.49 14.32 5.56
CA TRP A 261 -3.23 15.06 5.62
C TRP A 261 -2.94 15.58 7.03
N THR A 262 -3.97 16.03 7.74
CA THR A 262 -3.86 16.47 9.13
C THR A 262 -3.43 15.31 10.04
N VAL A 263 -4.01 14.13 9.86
CA VAL A 263 -3.62 12.93 10.62
C VAL A 263 -2.22 12.45 10.21
N CYS A 264 -1.88 12.54 8.93
CA CYS A 264 -0.53 12.22 8.45
C CYS A 264 0.53 13.11 9.11
N GLN A 265 0.27 14.41 9.18
CA GLN A 265 1.14 15.37 9.88
C GLN A 265 1.22 15.10 11.38
N LEU A 266 0.09 14.80 12.03
CA LEU A 266 0.05 14.42 13.44
C LEU A 266 0.93 13.19 13.73
N ILE A 267 0.81 12.14 12.91
CA ILE A 267 1.63 10.93 13.05
C ILE A 267 3.11 11.24 12.86
N ALA A 268 3.45 12.03 11.82
CA ALA A 268 4.83 12.43 11.56
C ALA A 268 5.41 13.22 12.75
N SER A 269 4.66 14.18 13.29
CA SER A 269 5.11 14.98 14.45
C SER A 269 5.28 14.13 15.71
N GLU A 270 4.34 13.22 16.00
CA GLU A 270 4.43 12.31 17.15
C GLU A 270 5.66 11.39 17.04
N TRP A 271 6.10 11.11 15.82
CA TRP A 271 7.24 10.24 15.56
C TRP A 271 8.56 10.99 15.43
N ASN A 272 8.54 12.32 15.36
CA ASN A 272 9.68 13.20 15.04
C ASN A 272 10.29 12.89 13.67
N LEU A 273 9.43 12.77 12.65
CA LEU A 273 9.82 12.63 11.24
C LEU A 273 9.83 13.98 10.51
#